data_AF-A0A496X0U7-F1
#
_entry.id   AF-A0A496X0U7-F1
#
_cell.length_a   1.000
_cell.length_b   1.000
_cell.length_c   1.000
_cell.angle_alpha   90.00
_cell.angle_beta   90.00
_cell.angle_gamma   90.00
#
_symmetry.space_group_name_H-M   'P 1'
#
loop_
_entity.id
_entity.type
_entity.pdbx_description
1 polymer ?
#
loop_
_entity_poly.entity_id
_entity_poly.type
_entity_poly.pdbx_seq_one_letter_code
_entity_poly.pdbx_strand_id
1 'polypeptide(L)'
;MAMKATSVRLDDETLDRVGRMAEAMDRPRAWLMAHAIKKFVEQEEWFIREVEHGIEAADEGRLTEHADVKAKWEARRAAEVD
;
A
#
# COMPACT_ATOMS: atom_id res chain seq x y z
N MET A 1 -23.43 -6.26 1.86
CA MET A 1 -23.70 -6.00 0.44
C MET A 1 -23.53 -7.28 -0.35
N ALA A 2 -24.31 -7.49 -1.42
CA ALA A 2 -24.18 -8.68 -2.27
C ALA A 2 -22.89 -8.62 -3.11
N MET A 3 -22.18 -9.74 -3.22
CA MET A 3 -20.98 -9.85 -4.07
C MET A 3 -21.40 -9.95 -5.53
N LYS A 4 -20.72 -9.24 -6.43
CA LYS A 4 -20.91 -9.31 -7.88
C LYS A 4 -19.73 -10.02 -8.52
N ALA A 5 -19.99 -10.88 -9.50
CA ALA A 5 -18.95 -11.53 -10.27
C ALA A 5 -18.40 -10.59 -11.35
N THR A 6 -17.08 -10.58 -11.50
CA THR A 6 -16.36 -9.81 -12.52
C THR A 6 -15.32 -10.73 -13.16
N SER A 7 -15.20 -10.67 -14.49
CA SER A 7 -14.15 -11.38 -15.23
C SER A 7 -12.90 -10.50 -15.31
N VAL A 8 -11.74 -11.10 -15.05
CA VAL A 8 -10.43 -10.44 -15.14
C VAL A 8 -9.56 -11.29 -16.06
N ARG A 9 -8.79 -10.64 -16.93
CA ARG A 9 -7.80 -11.31 -17.78
C ARG A 9 -6.46 -11.31 -17.07
N LEU A 10 -5.88 -12.49 -16.92
CA LEU A 10 -4.54 -12.72 -16.38
C LEU A 10 -3.79 -13.58 -17.39
N ASP A 11 -2.50 -13.35 -17.54
CA ASP A 11 -1.61 -14.27 -18.25
C ASP A 11 -1.47 -15.59 -17.48
N ASP A 12 -1.07 -16.64 -18.20
CA ASP A 12 -0.99 -18.00 -17.65
C ASP A 12 0.00 -18.08 -16.46
N GLU A 13 1.13 -17.36 -16.54
CA GLU A 13 2.13 -17.34 -15.47
C GLU A 13 1.55 -16.76 -14.18
N THR A 14 0.86 -15.62 -14.28
CA THR A 14 0.19 -14.99 -13.15
C THR A 14 -0.90 -15.89 -12.56
N LEU A 15 -1.71 -16.53 -13.41
CA LEU A 15 -2.77 -17.41 -12.95
C LEU A 15 -2.22 -18.64 -12.19
N ASP A 16 -1.12 -19.22 -12.66
CA ASP A 16 -0.44 -20.34 -12.01
C ASP A 16 0.16 -19.95 -10.66
N ARG A 17 0.76 -18.76 -10.57
CA ARG A 17 1.29 -18.22 -9.31
C ARG A 17 0.18 -18.00 -8.28
N VAL A 18 -0.94 -17.41 -8.69
CA VAL A 18 -2.12 -17.22 -7.82
C VAL A 18 -2.67 -18.58 -7.37
N GLY A 19 -2.71 -19.57 -8.26
CA GLY A 19 -3.12 -20.94 -7.92
C GLY A 19 -2.29 -21.54 -6.79
N ARG A 20 -0.96 -21.58 -6.96
CA ARG A 20 -0.04 -22.11 -5.96
C ARG A 20 -0.13 -21.38 -4.61
N MET A 21 -0.29 -20.06 -4.63
CA MET A 21 -0.47 -19.27 -3.41
C MET A 21 -1.77 -19.63 -2.70
N ALA A 22 -2.87 -19.74 -3.45
CA ALA A 22 -4.17 -20.08 -2.88
C ALA A 22 -4.18 -21.48 -2.24
N GLU A 23 -3.54 -22.46 -2.89
CA GLU A 23 -3.34 -23.81 -2.34
C GLU A 23 -2.52 -23.79 -1.05
N ALA A 24 -1.38 -23.09 -1.03
CA ALA A 24 -0.54 -22.98 0.16
C ALA A 24 -1.25 -22.30 1.35
N MET A 25 -2.23 -21.45 1.06
CA MET A 25 -3.05 -20.74 2.06
C MET A 25 -4.32 -21.50 2.47
N ASP A 26 -4.61 -22.65 1.85
CA ASP A 26 -5.88 -23.39 1.98
C ASP A 26 -7.11 -22.50 1.70
N ARG A 27 -7.04 -21.74 0.59
CA ARG A 27 -8.10 -20.82 0.18
C ARG A 27 -8.49 -21.02 -1.30
N PRO A 28 -9.74 -20.74 -1.67
CA PRO A 28 -10.13 -20.70 -3.08
C PRO A 28 -9.39 -19.59 -3.84
N ARG A 29 -8.98 -19.87 -5.10
CA ARG A 29 -8.36 -18.86 -5.99
C ARG A 29 -9.18 -17.57 -6.09
N ALA A 30 -10.50 -17.71 -6.25
CA ALA A 30 -11.42 -16.57 -6.32
C ALA A 30 -11.40 -15.71 -5.06
N TRP A 31 -11.24 -16.33 -3.88
CA TRP A 31 -11.11 -15.61 -2.63
C TRP A 31 -9.80 -14.81 -2.60
N LEU A 32 -8.68 -15.43 -2.98
CA LEU A 32 -7.38 -14.75 -2.99
C LEU A 32 -7.36 -13.58 -3.97
N MET A 33 -7.94 -13.75 -5.17
CA MET A 33 -8.07 -12.67 -6.15
C MET A 33 -8.91 -11.51 -5.61
N ALA A 34 -10.08 -11.80 -5.03
CA ALA A 34 -10.92 -10.77 -4.42
C ALA A 34 -10.23 -10.07 -3.24
N HIS A 35 -9.49 -10.83 -2.43
CA HIS A 35 -8.72 -10.29 -1.32
C HIS A 35 -7.61 -9.35 -1.80
N ALA A 36 -6.85 -9.75 -2.81
CA ALA A 36 -5.78 -8.95 -3.39
C ALA A 36 -6.32 -7.65 -4.00
N ILE A 37 -7.41 -7.71 -4.75
CA ILE A 37 -8.05 -6.52 -5.32
C ILE A 37 -8.53 -5.58 -4.21
N LYS A 38 -9.18 -6.10 -3.17
CA LYS A 38 -9.63 -5.28 -2.04
C LYS A 38 -8.45 -4.58 -1.36
N LYS A 39 -7.36 -5.31 -1.12
CA LYS A 39 -6.15 -4.76 -0.49
C LYS A 39 -5.50 -3.68 -1.34
N PHE A 40 -5.43 -3.90 -2.65
CA PHE A 40 -4.92 -2.91 -3.58
C PHE A 40 -5.78 -1.63 -3.55
N VAL A 41 -7.09 -1.75 -3.66
CA VAL A 41 -8.00 -0.58 -3.61
C VAL A 41 -7.86 0.18 -2.29
N GLU A 42 -7.87 -0.52 -1.14
CA GLU A 42 -7.67 0.12 0.17
C GLU A 42 -6.34 0.90 0.24
N GLN A 43 -5.26 0.35 -0.33
CA GLN A 43 -3.95 0.99 -0.35
C GLN A 43 -3.91 2.19 -1.28
N GLU A 44 -4.43 2.07 -2.50
CA GLU A 44 -4.44 3.16 -3.49
C GLU A 44 -5.32 4.33 -3.04
N GLU A 45 -6.50 4.05 -2.47
CA GLU A 45 -7.38 5.09 -1.92
C GLU A 45 -6.70 5.87 -0.80
N TRP A 46 -6.01 5.17 0.11
CA TRP A 46 -5.21 5.82 1.15
C TRP A 46 -4.09 6.65 0.54
N PHE A 47 -3.32 6.09 -0.39
CA PHE A 47 -2.17 6.76 -0.99
C PHE A 47 -2.56 8.05 -1.72
N ILE A 48 -3.60 7.99 -2.55
CA ILE A 48 -4.11 9.16 -3.28
C ILE A 48 -4.49 10.27 -2.29
N ARG A 49 -5.23 9.92 -1.23
CA ARG A 49 -5.64 10.89 -0.20
C ARG A 49 -4.44 11.53 0.52
N GLU A 50 -3.45 10.74 0.92
CA GLU A 50 -2.29 11.29 1.62
C GLU A 50 -1.40 12.14 0.70
N VAL A 51 -1.34 11.82 -0.60
CA VAL A 51 -0.67 12.67 -1.59
C VAL A 51 -1.39 14.01 -1.72
N GLU A 52 -2.72 14.00 -1.84
CA GLU A 52 -3.53 15.22 -1.89
C GLU A 52 -3.33 16.09 -0.64
N HIS A 53 -3.38 15.49 0.56
CA HIS A 53 -3.10 16.20 1.80
C HIS A 53 -1.67 16.78 1.84
N GLY A 54 -0.68 16.04 1.31
CA GLY A 54 0.70 16.50 1.25
C GLY A 54 0.88 17.69 0.32
N ILE A 55 0.19 17.70 -0.82
CA ILE A 55 0.17 18.83 -1.77
C ILE A 55 -0.48 20.04 -1.10
N GLU A 56 -1.65 19.88 -0.48
CA GLU A 56 -2.34 20.98 0.23
C GLU A 56 -1.48 21.56 1.36
N ALA A 57 -0.83 20.71 2.16
CA ALA A 57 0.09 21.17 3.19
C ALA A 57 1.29 21.93 2.62
N ALA A 58 1.84 21.51 1.47
CA ALA A 58 2.92 22.21 0.80
C ALA A 58 2.47 23.59 0.27
N ASP A 59 1.30 23.65 -0.34
CA ASP A 59 0.71 24.89 -0.87
C ASP A 59 0.39 25.89 0.25
N GLU A 60 -0.01 25.40 1.42
CA GLU A 60 -0.18 26.21 2.65
C GLU A 60 1.15 26.57 3.34
N GLY A 61 2.30 26.12 2.81
CA GLY A 61 3.62 26.40 3.38
C GLY A 61 3.94 25.61 4.66
N ARG A 62 3.18 24.56 4.98
CA ARG A 62 3.44 23.63 6.11
C ARG A 62 4.57 22.64 5.79
N LEU A 63 5.68 23.16 5.28
CA LEU A 63 6.88 22.40 4.96
C LEU A 63 7.87 22.43 6.14
N THR A 64 8.80 21.48 6.15
CA THR A 64 9.91 21.47 7.10
C THR A 64 11.21 21.65 6.34
N GLU A 65 12.08 22.53 6.83
CA GLU A 65 13.39 22.76 6.25
C GLU A 65 14.25 21.48 6.31
N HIS A 66 15.04 21.26 5.27
CA HIS A 66 15.87 20.05 5.17
C HIS A 66 16.86 19.93 6.34
N ALA A 67 17.39 21.06 6.82
CA ALA A 67 18.30 21.12 7.96
C ALA A 67 17.66 20.58 9.25
N ASP A 68 16.38 20.91 9.50
CA ASP A 68 15.65 20.48 10.69
C ASP A 68 15.37 18.97 10.64
N VAL A 69 15.04 18.45 9.45
CA VAL A 69 14.89 17.01 9.24
C VAL A 69 16.20 16.30 9.57
N LYS A 70 17.34 16.76 9.03
CA LYS A 70 18.66 16.18 9.30
C LYS A 70 18.99 16.17 10.78
N ALA A 71 18.85 17.32 11.46
CA ALA A 71 19.14 17.45 12.88
C ALA A 71 18.29 16.47 13.73
N LYS A 72 17.01 16.31 13.39
CA LYS A 72 16.11 15.34 14.06
C LYS A 72 16.61 13.90 13.94
N TRP A 73 17.06 13.48 12.75
CA TRP A 73 17.58 12.12 12.55
C TRP A 73 18.93 11.88 13.24
N GLU A 74 19.82 12.88 13.24
CA GLU A 74 21.09 12.81 13.96
C GLU A 74 20.88 12.69 15.47
N ALA A 75 19.95 13.47 16.03
CA ALA A 75 19.59 13.38 17.44
C ALA A 75 18.99 12.01 17.80
N ARG A 76 18.10 11.47 16.95
CA ARG A 76 17.51 10.14 17.16
C ARG A 76 18.57 9.03 17.17
N ARG A 77 19.52 9.09 16.23
CA ARG A 77 20.65 8.15 16.18
C ARG A 77 21.53 8.25 17.41
N ALA A 78 21.83 9.45 17.89
CA ALA A 78 22.64 9.63 19.09
C ALA A 78 21.98 9.00 20.34
N ALA A 79 20.66 9.11 20.45
CA ALA A 79 19.89 8.56 21.57
C ALA A 79 19.70 7.03 21.54
N GLU A 80 19.84 6.38 20.38
CA GLU A 80 19.82 4.90 20.27
C GLU A 80 21.18 4.25 20.56
N VAL A 81 22.25 5.06 20.65
CA VAL A 81 23.64 4.61 20.82
C VAL A 81 24.14 4.81 22.27
N ASP A 82 23.30 5.40 23.14
CA ASP A 82 23.48 5.49 24.60
C ASP A 82 22.66 4.38 25.30
#